data_AF-A0A2H0BFY4-F1
#
_entry.id   AF-A0A2H0BFY4-F1
#
_cell.length_a   1.000
_cell.length_b   1.000
_cell.length_c   1.000
_cell.angle_alpha   90.00
_cell.angle_beta   90.00
_cell.angle_gamma   90.00
#
_symmetry.space_group_name_H-M   'P 1'
#
loop_
_entity.id
_entity.type
_entity.pdbx_description
1 polymer ?
#
loop_
_entity_poly.entity_id
_entity_poly.type
_entity_poly.pdbx_seq_one_letter_code
_entity_poly.pdbx_strand_id
1 'polypeptide(L)'
;LNSSPKFKIGVAMVPQLPSPTGEIRSQYWANFWSESVVKSSQHPEEAWKFLRWLSREEQLISLYKNESTVRAFGEPYPRTSMVSSLSSELYTGPYSGQGPSYTSWYIASGAFSSTLNNPIEKAIIEMLDNTARGLESGPEGELINAAAKIQQVLTSIKAQ
;
A
#
# COMPACT_ATOMS: atom_id res chain seq x y z
N LEU A 1 -19.66 3.01 -7.30
CA LEU A 1 -20.66 2.28 -6.49
C LEU A 1 -22.10 2.79 -6.73
N ASN A 2 -22.32 4.11 -6.88
CA ASN A 2 -23.68 4.67 -7.06
C ASN A 2 -24.25 4.59 -8.49
N SER A 3 -23.47 4.17 -9.49
CA SER A 3 -23.90 4.18 -10.89
C SER A 3 -24.78 2.99 -11.28
N SER A 4 -24.92 1.96 -10.44
CA SER A 4 -25.82 0.83 -10.68
C SER A 4 -26.25 0.16 -9.36
N PRO A 5 -27.37 0.59 -8.74
CA PRO A 5 -27.81 0.11 -7.42
C PRO A 5 -28.24 -1.37 -7.40
N LYS A 6 -28.38 -2.01 -8.58
CA LYS A 6 -28.70 -3.45 -8.68
C LYS A 6 -27.46 -4.34 -8.53
N PHE A 7 -26.26 -3.78 -8.69
CA PHE A 7 -25.02 -4.56 -8.62
C PHE A 7 -24.38 -4.39 -7.23
N LYS A 8 -24.40 -5.48 -6.45
CA LYS A 8 -23.82 -5.50 -5.10
C LYS A 8 -22.34 -5.83 -5.20
N ILE A 9 -21.49 -4.85 -4.92
CA ILE A 9 -20.03 -5.02 -4.85
C ILE A 9 -19.64 -5.13 -3.39
N GLY A 10 -18.81 -6.12 -3.06
CA GLY A 10 -18.22 -6.28 -1.74
C GLY A 10 -16.70 -6.29 -1.81
N VAL A 11 -16.07 -6.22 -0.65
CA VAL A 11 -14.62 -6.37 -0.48
C VAL A 11 -14.37 -7.58 0.40
N ALA A 12 -13.31 -8.34 0.09
CA ALA A 12 -12.85 -9.45 0.89
C ALA A 12 -11.32 -9.36 1.05
N MET A 13 -10.78 -10.09 2.04
CA MET A 13 -9.33 -10.23 2.20
C MET A 13 -8.72 -10.93 0.99
N VAL A 14 -7.48 -10.59 0.65
CA VAL A 14 -6.78 -11.19 -0.48
C VAL A 14 -6.47 -12.67 -0.16
N PRO A 15 -6.88 -13.63 -1.00
CA PRO A 15 -6.55 -15.03 -0.79
C PRO A 15 -5.04 -15.26 -0.71
N GLN A 16 -4.61 -16.10 0.23
CA GLN A 16 -3.21 -16.42 0.45
C GLN A 16 -2.89 -17.79 -0.16
N LEU A 17 -1.76 -17.89 -0.87
CA LEU A 17 -1.28 -19.17 -1.41
C LEU A 17 -0.63 -20.00 -0.30
N PRO A 18 -0.83 -21.33 -0.27
CA PRO A 18 -0.09 -22.20 0.62
C PRO A 18 1.40 -22.22 0.22
N SER A 19 2.28 -22.30 1.21
CA SER A 19 3.70 -22.58 0.99
C SER A 19 3.90 -23.96 0.36
N PRO A 20 5.11 -24.29 -0.12
CA PRO A 20 5.44 -25.66 -0.55
C PRO A 20 5.23 -26.73 0.53
N THR A 21 5.22 -26.34 1.81
CA THR A 21 4.93 -27.23 2.95
C THR A 21 3.45 -27.30 3.31
N GLY A 22 2.57 -26.59 2.58
CA GLY A 22 1.13 -26.53 2.81
C GLY A 22 0.69 -25.50 3.86
N GLU A 23 1.61 -24.71 4.41
CA GLU A 23 1.32 -23.68 5.41
C GLU A 23 0.75 -22.42 4.74
N ILE A 24 -0.40 -21.93 5.19
CA ILE A 24 -0.94 -20.64 4.75
C ILE A 24 -0.43 -19.55 5.69
N ARG A 25 0.40 -18.65 5.17
CA ARG A 25 0.87 -17.47 5.91
C ARG A 25 0.02 -16.28 5.55
N SER A 26 -0.41 -15.53 6.56
CA SER A 26 -1.07 -14.23 6.35
C SER A 26 -0.01 -13.18 6.04
N GLN A 27 0.27 -12.97 4.75
CA GLN A 27 1.18 -11.92 4.30
C GLN A 27 0.43 -10.98 3.36
N TYR A 28 0.28 -9.73 3.80
CA TYR A 28 -0.36 -8.70 3.00
C TYR A 28 0.63 -7.60 2.65
N TRP A 29 0.32 -6.84 1.61
CA TRP A 29 1.12 -5.70 1.16
C TRP A 29 0.41 -4.40 1.47
N ALA A 30 1.14 -3.40 1.96
CA ALA A 30 0.64 -2.04 2.11
C ALA A 30 1.62 -1.01 1.55
N ASN A 31 1.06 -0.01 0.90
CA ASN A 31 1.68 1.28 0.65
C ASN A 31 0.92 2.36 1.44
N PHE A 32 1.59 3.48 1.70
CA PHE A 32 1.05 4.52 2.58
C PHE A 32 1.13 5.87 1.90
N TRP A 33 0.05 6.65 2.05
CA TRP A 33 0.12 8.10 1.92
C TRP A 33 0.64 8.67 3.24
N SER A 34 1.45 9.72 3.15
CA SER A 34 2.01 10.38 4.33
C SER A 34 1.95 11.89 4.17
N GLU A 35 1.48 12.59 5.18
CA GLU A 35 1.60 14.03 5.27
C GLU A 35 3.01 14.40 5.76
N SER A 36 3.59 15.44 5.17
CA SER A 36 4.93 15.91 5.51
C SER A 36 4.98 17.44 5.53
N VAL A 37 5.86 17.97 6.39
CA VAL A 37 6.14 19.41 6.45
C VAL A 37 7.33 19.72 5.57
N VAL A 38 7.16 20.64 4.62
CA VAL A 38 8.26 21.06 3.73
C VAL A 38 9.39 21.70 4.55
N LYS A 39 10.64 21.35 4.25
CA LYS A 39 11.82 21.83 5.00
C LYS A 39 11.95 23.36 5.00
N SER A 40 11.49 24.01 3.94
CA SER A 40 11.53 25.47 3.76
C SER A 40 10.34 26.21 4.37
N SER A 41 9.48 25.53 5.15
CA SER A 41 8.31 26.17 5.78
C SER A 41 8.75 27.32 6.68
N GLN A 42 8.04 28.44 6.60
CA GLN A 42 8.21 29.56 7.53
C GLN A 42 7.58 29.27 8.91
N HIS A 43 6.73 28.24 9.00
CA HIS A 43 6.00 27.84 10.21
C HIS A 43 6.07 26.32 10.43
N PRO A 44 7.29 25.75 10.59
CA PRO A 44 7.44 24.31 10.69
C PRO A 44 6.80 23.75 11.97
N GLU A 45 6.86 24.48 13.09
CA GLU A 45 6.28 24.03 14.35
C GLU A 45 4.76 23.97 14.31
N GLU A 46 4.10 25.00 13.78
CA GLU A 46 2.65 25.07 13.62
C GLU A 46 2.16 23.99 12.67
N ALA A 47 2.85 23.79 11.54
CA ALA A 47 2.53 22.73 10.61
C ALA A 47 2.60 21.34 11.28
N TRP A 48 3.65 21.06 12.05
CA TRP A 48 3.72 19.82 12.82
C TRP A 48 2.66 19.71 13.92
N LYS A 49 2.31 20.81 14.61
CA LYS A 49 1.19 20.85 15.57
C LYS A 49 -0.13 20.51 14.86
N PHE A 50 -0.35 21.03 13.66
CA PHE A 50 -1.53 20.76 12.86
C PHE A 50 -1.61 19.28 12.41
N LEU A 51 -0.52 18.71 11.89
CA LEU A 51 -0.49 17.27 11.54
C LEU A 51 -0.73 16.37 12.76
N ARG A 52 -0.17 16.74 13.94
CA ARG A 52 -0.48 16.05 15.19
C ARG A 52 -1.94 16.17 15.62
N TRP A 53 -2.59 17.30 15.35
CA TRP A 53 -4.01 17.49 15.60
C TRP A 53 -4.87 16.66 14.63
N LEU A 54 -4.57 16.73 13.32
CA LEU A 54 -5.24 15.95 12.26
C LEU A 54 -5.21 14.45 12.53
N SER A 55 -4.09 13.96 13.06
CA SER A 55 -3.94 12.54 13.36
C SER A 55 -4.65 12.09 14.64
N ARG A 56 -5.34 12.94 15.40
CA ARG A 56 -6.09 12.50 16.60
C ARG A 56 -7.31 11.66 16.22
N GLU A 57 -7.74 10.77 17.11
CA GLU A 57 -8.82 9.82 16.83
C GLU A 57 -10.11 10.54 16.40
N GLU A 58 -10.48 11.62 17.10
CA GLU A 58 -11.68 12.40 16.77
C GLU A 58 -11.61 13.07 15.40
N GLN A 59 -10.41 13.51 14.98
CA GLN A 59 -10.21 14.15 13.69
C GLN A 59 -10.23 13.12 12.56
N LEU A 60 -9.60 11.96 12.77
CA LEU A 60 -9.64 10.85 11.82
C LEU A 60 -11.08 10.35 11.61
N ILE A 61 -11.88 10.21 12.68
CA ILE A 61 -13.30 9.84 12.57
C ILE A 61 -14.08 10.90 11.77
N SER A 62 -13.85 12.18 12.06
CA SER A 62 -14.50 13.29 11.35
C SER A 62 -14.14 13.28 9.86
N LEU A 63 -12.85 13.09 9.54
CA LEU A 63 -12.36 13.01 8.17
C LEU A 63 -13.00 11.84 7.41
N TYR A 64 -12.98 10.64 7.97
CA TYR A 64 -13.61 9.46 7.35
C TYR A 64 -15.08 9.69 7.04
N LYS A 65 -15.83 10.27 7.98
CA LYS A 65 -17.26 10.58 7.79
C LYS A 65 -17.46 11.58 6.66
N ASN A 66 -16.69 12.66 6.65
CA ASN A 66 -16.81 13.69 5.63
C ASN A 66 -16.48 13.14 4.23
N GLU A 67 -15.42 12.35 4.11
CA GLU A 67 -15.06 11.73 2.83
C GLU A 67 -16.09 10.72 2.36
N SER A 68 -16.72 9.98 3.28
CA SER A 68 -17.81 9.03 2.99
C SER A 68 -19.09 9.70 2.48
N THR A 69 -19.19 11.04 2.52
CA THR A 69 -20.29 11.77 1.87
C THR A 69 -20.07 11.95 0.37
N VAL A 70 -18.81 11.92 -0.07
CA VAL A 70 -18.39 12.16 -1.47
C VAL A 70 -17.97 10.86 -2.15
N ARG A 71 -17.34 9.96 -1.40
CA ARG A 71 -16.88 8.63 -1.81
C ARG A 71 -17.71 7.56 -1.08
N ALA A 72 -17.63 6.31 -1.50
CA ALA A 72 -18.39 5.24 -0.86
C ALA A 72 -17.91 4.87 0.56
N PHE A 73 -16.69 5.27 0.90
CA PHE A 73 -16.06 5.13 2.20
C PHE A 73 -14.95 6.18 2.31
N GLY A 74 -14.56 6.51 3.54
CA GLY A 74 -13.42 7.38 3.83
C GLY A 74 -12.11 6.60 3.96
N GLU A 75 -11.01 7.32 4.06
CA GLU A 75 -9.68 6.75 4.22
C GLU A 75 -9.58 5.95 5.55
N PRO A 76 -9.15 4.67 5.51
CA PRO A 76 -8.97 3.88 6.72
C PRO A 76 -8.03 4.55 7.72
N TYR A 77 -8.30 4.36 9.01
CA TYR A 77 -7.53 5.01 10.07
C TYR A 77 -6.08 4.52 10.09
N PRO A 78 -5.08 5.42 10.14
CA PRO A 78 -3.67 5.05 10.24
C PRO A 78 -3.27 4.56 11.64
N ARG A 79 -4.19 4.61 12.62
CA ARG A 79 -3.93 4.21 14.01
C ARG A 79 -4.30 2.75 14.25
N THR A 80 -3.34 1.96 14.73
CA THR A 80 -3.57 0.57 15.15
C THR A 80 -4.61 0.45 16.26
N SER A 81 -4.70 1.42 17.16
CA SER A 81 -5.73 1.48 18.22
C SER A 81 -7.16 1.54 17.68
N MET A 82 -7.33 2.02 16.44
CA MET A 82 -8.63 2.23 15.81
C MET A 82 -9.00 1.13 14.80
N VAL A 83 -8.19 0.06 14.65
CA VAL A 83 -8.47 -1.00 13.68
C VAL A 83 -9.82 -1.68 13.94
N SER A 84 -10.14 -1.93 15.22
CA SER A 84 -11.38 -2.60 15.62
C SER A 84 -12.64 -1.80 15.28
N SER A 85 -12.56 -0.46 15.23
CA SER A 85 -13.72 0.39 14.91
C SER A 85 -14.14 0.31 13.44
N LEU A 86 -13.27 -0.19 12.55
CA LEU A 86 -13.58 -0.44 11.15
C LEU A 86 -13.98 -1.89 10.86
N SER A 87 -13.94 -2.80 11.85
CA SER A 87 -14.11 -4.25 11.62
C SER A 87 -15.47 -4.64 11.01
N SER A 88 -16.53 -3.87 11.32
CA SER A 88 -17.87 -4.07 10.77
C SER A 88 -18.14 -3.30 9.48
N GLU A 89 -17.20 -2.46 9.02
CA GLU A 89 -17.37 -1.65 7.82
C GLU A 89 -17.23 -2.52 6.57
N LEU A 90 -18.23 -2.47 5.68
CA LEU A 90 -18.33 -3.34 4.51
C LEU A 90 -17.11 -3.24 3.58
N TYR A 91 -16.59 -2.02 3.39
CA TYR A 91 -15.49 -1.77 2.44
C TYR A 91 -14.13 -1.73 3.12
N THR A 92 -14.04 -1.14 4.31
CA THR A 92 -12.76 -0.89 4.99
C THR A 92 -12.38 -1.97 6.01
N GLY A 93 -13.34 -2.73 6.53
CA GLY A 93 -13.11 -3.81 7.49
C GLY A 93 -12.18 -4.92 6.99
N PRO A 94 -12.32 -5.41 5.75
CA PRO A 94 -11.38 -6.36 5.19
C PRO A 94 -9.94 -5.83 5.17
N TYR A 95 -9.71 -4.55 4.86
CA TYR A 95 -8.37 -3.95 4.86
C TYR A 95 -7.83 -3.73 6.27
N SER A 96 -8.65 -3.25 7.20
CA SER A 96 -8.20 -3.00 8.58
C SER A 96 -7.83 -4.29 9.30
N GLY A 97 -8.56 -5.38 9.07
CA GLY A 97 -8.27 -6.71 9.63
C GLY A 97 -6.93 -7.29 9.17
N GLN A 98 -6.48 -6.95 7.96
CA GLN A 98 -5.17 -7.37 7.42
C GLN A 98 -4.00 -6.53 7.99
N GLY A 99 -4.31 -5.42 8.68
CA GLY A 99 -3.39 -4.43 9.26
C GLY A 99 -2.11 -4.99 9.88
N PRO A 100 -2.22 -5.84 10.93
CA PRO A 100 -1.06 -6.38 11.64
C PRO A 100 -0.13 -7.26 10.81
N SER A 101 -0.60 -7.74 9.66
CA SER A 101 0.13 -8.63 8.75
C SER A 101 0.62 -7.92 7.48
N TYR A 102 0.47 -6.59 7.40
CA TYR A 102 1.02 -5.83 6.29
C TYR A 102 2.56 -5.76 6.36
N THR A 103 3.18 -6.00 5.21
CA THR A 103 4.56 -5.59 4.93
C THR A 103 4.55 -4.55 3.83
N SER A 104 5.61 -3.73 3.82
CA SER A 104 5.81 -2.68 2.83
C SER A 104 7.24 -2.73 2.33
N TRP A 105 7.44 -2.32 1.08
CA TRP A 105 8.76 -2.16 0.49
C TRP A 105 8.72 -1.09 -0.60
N TYR A 106 9.77 -1.03 -1.42
CA TYR A 106 9.92 -0.04 -2.48
C TYR A 106 9.00 -0.26 -3.69
N ILE A 107 8.23 -1.35 -3.73
CA ILE A 107 7.17 -1.56 -4.72
C ILE A 107 5.94 -0.75 -4.27
N ALA A 108 5.96 0.54 -4.58
CA ALA A 108 4.88 1.46 -4.30
C ALA A 108 4.65 2.35 -5.51
N SER A 109 3.54 2.11 -6.22
CA SER A 109 3.15 2.94 -7.35
C SER A 109 2.85 4.35 -6.88
N GLY A 110 3.22 5.35 -7.68
CA GLY A 110 3.03 6.77 -7.31
C GLY A 110 3.95 7.26 -6.18
N ALA A 111 5.05 6.58 -5.88
CA ALA A 111 6.09 7.08 -4.98
C ALA A 111 6.95 8.21 -5.59
N PHE A 112 6.78 8.49 -6.89
CA PHE A 112 7.46 9.56 -7.65
C PHE A 112 9.00 9.55 -7.53
N SER A 113 9.60 8.40 -7.23
CA SER A 113 11.04 8.24 -7.14
C SER A 113 11.59 7.59 -8.41
N SER A 114 12.20 8.41 -9.26
CA SER A 114 12.84 7.94 -10.50
C SER A 114 14.07 7.07 -10.28
N THR A 115 14.65 7.10 -9.07
CA THR A 115 15.90 6.40 -8.74
C THR A 115 15.69 5.17 -7.86
N LEU A 116 14.55 5.01 -7.19
CA LEU A 116 14.29 3.89 -6.28
C LEU A 116 13.02 3.12 -6.66
N ASN A 117 11.84 3.70 -6.42
CA ASN A 117 10.57 2.98 -6.55
C ASN A 117 10.25 2.64 -8.01
N ASN A 118 10.33 3.62 -8.92
CA ASN A 118 9.99 3.42 -10.33
C ASN A 118 10.83 2.32 -11.01
N PRO A 119 12.18 2.28 -10.88
CA PRO A 119 12.95 1.21 -11.49
C PRO A 119 12.73 -0.17 -10.83
N ILE A 120 12.44 -0.22 -9.53
CA ILE A 120 12.07 -1.48 -8.84
C ILE A 120 10.70 -1.98 -9.34
N GLU A 121 9.68 -1.11 -9.38
CA GLU A 121 8.36 -1.43 -9.92
C GLU A 121 8.45 -1.94 -11.35
N LYS A 122 9.23 -1.26 -12.20
CA LYS A 122 9.49 -1.67 -13.58
C LYS A 122 10.12 -3.07 -13.66
N ALA A 123 11.12 -3.37 -12.84
CA ALA A 123 11.76 -4.69 -12.84
C ALA A 123 10.77 -5.81 -12.47
N ILE A 124 9.86 -5.57 -11.52
CA ILE A 124 8.82 -6.52 -11.13
C ILE A 124 7.78 -6.69 -12.24
N ILE A 125 7.31 -5.60 -12.85
CA ILE A 125 6.36 -5.66 -13.97
C ILE A 125 6.95 -6.44 -15.14
N GLU A 126 8.21 -6.17 -15.52
CA GLU A 126 8.89 -6.88 -16.60
C GLU A 126 8.99 -8.39 -16.32
N MET A 127 9.34 -8.78 -15.09
CA MET A 127 9.37 -10.19 -14.69
C MET A 127 8.00 -10.86 -14.82
N LEU A 128 6.93 -10.22 -14.33
CA LEU A 128 5.58 -10.75 -14.41
C LEU A 128 5.12 -10.91 -15.87
N ASP A 129 5.33 -9.88 -16.69
CA ASP A 129 4.99 -9.87 -18.11
C ASP A 129 5.74 -10.96 -18.89
N ASN A 130 7.04 -11.09 -18.68
CA ASN A 130 7.87 -12.07 -19.38
C ASN A 130 7.53 -13.50 -18.94
N THR A 131 7.25 -13.71 -17.66
CA THR A 131 6.77 -14.99 -17.14
C THR A 131 5.44 -15.36 -17.79
N ALA A 132 4.50 -14.42 -17.88
CA ALA A 132 3.20 -14.64 -18.52
C ALA A 132 3.31 -14.90 -20.03
N ARG A 133 4.31 -14.34 -20.72
CA ARG A 133 4.60 -14.60 -22.13
C ARG A 133 5.29 -15.94 -22.38
N GLY A 134 5.80 -16.61 -21.35
CA GLY A 134 6.49 -17.90 -21.48
C GLY A 134 7.82 -17.81 -22.21
N LEU A 135 8.64 -16.79 -21.91
CA LEU A 135 9.99 -16.68 -22.47
C LEU A 135 10.89 -17.86 -22.06
N GLU A 136 11.94 -18.12 -22.85
CA GLU A 136 12.84 -19.28 -22.69
C GLU A 136 13.50 -19.37 -21.30
N SER A 137 13.71 -18.23 -20.64
CA SER A 137 14.25 -18.12 -19.28
C SER A 137 13.36 -18.75 -18.21
N GLY A 138 12.05 -18.89 -18.47
CA GLY A 138 11.07 -19.43 -17.53
C GLY A 138 10.89 -18.59 -16.25
N PRO A 139 9.97 -18.99 -15.34
CA PRO A 139 9.68 -18.24 -14.11
C PRO A 139 10.90 -18.03 -13.21
N GLU A 140 11.77 -19.04 -13.11
CA GLU A 140 12.98 -18.96 -12.28
C GLU A 140 14.01 -17.99 -12.87
N GLY A 141 14.25 -18.04 -14.19
CA GLY A 141 15.15 -17.11 -14.87
C GLY A 141 14.66 -15.67 -14.80
N GLU A 142 13.36 -15.44 -14.98
CA GLU A 142 12.79 -14.08 -14.85
C GLU A 142 12.88 -13.55 -13.43
N LEU A 143 12.73 -14.41 -12.41
CA LEU A 143 12.94 -14.02 -11.01
C LEU A 143 14.39 -13.62 -10.74
N ILE A 144 15.38 -14.39 -11.24
CA ILE A 144 16.81 -14.07 -11.12
C ILE A 144 17.12 -12.74 -11.82
N ASN A 145 16.57 -12.53 -13.02
CA ASN A 145 16.76 -11.30 -13.78
C ASN A 145 16.22 -10.06 -13.05
N ALA A 146 15.01 -10.16 -12.48
CA ALA A 146 14.45 -9.08 -11.66
C ALA A 146 15.28 -8.83 -10.39
N ALA A 147 15.71 -9.88 -9.70
CA ALA A 147 16.55 -9.75 -8.52
C ALA A 147 17.85 -9.00 -8.82
N ALA A 148 18.51 -9.32 -9.94
CA ALA A 148 19.72 -8.61 -10.38
C ALA A 148 19.47 -7.12 -10.65
N LYS A 149 18.38 -6.78 -11.38
CA LYS A 149 17.99 -5.39 -11.66
C LYS A 149 17.69 -4.62 -10.36
N ILE A 150 16.93 -5.21 -9.45
CA ILE A 150 16.61 -4.60 -8.15
C ILE A 150 17.87 -4.39 -7.33
N GLN A 151 18.78 -5.37 -7.30
CA GLN A 151 20.04 -5.24 -6.58
C GLN A 151 20.89 -4.09 -7.13
N GLN A 152 20.93 -3.91 -8.46
CA GLN A 152 21.61 -2.78 -9.08
C GLN A 152 21.04 -1.44 -8.61
N VAL A 153 19.70 -1.30 -8.56
CA VAL A 153 19.03 -0.10 -8.04
C VAL A 153 19.44 0.17 -6.60
N LEU A 154 19.33 -0.84 -5.73
CA LEU A 154 19.64 -0.69 -4.31
C LEU A 154 21.10 -0.33 -4.04
N THR A 155 22.02 -0.88 -4.84
CA THR A 155 23.45 -0.53 -4.76
C THR A 155 23.71 0.92 -5.19
N SER A 156 23.01 1.41 -6.22
CA SER A 156 23.23 2.77 -6.75
C SER A 156 22.87 3.87 -5.74
N ILE A 157 21.92 3.60 -4.85
CA ILE A 157 21.44 4.56 -3.84
C ILE A 157 22.38 4.60 -2.64
N LYS A 158 23.01 3.47 -2.27
CA LYS A 158 23.96 3.43 -1.14
C LYS A 158 25.27 4.18 -1.42
N ALA A 159 25.56 4.46 -2.69
CA ALA A 159 26.75 5.18 -3.12
C ALA A 159 26.58 6.71 -3.15
N GLN A 160 25.38 7.22 -2.82
CA GLN A 160 25.04 8.65 -2.73
C GLN A 160 25.02 9.11 -1.27
#